data_AF-A0A9D5E8K9-F1
#
_entry.id   AF-A0A9D5E8K9-F1
#
_cell.length_a   1.000
_cell.length_b   1.000
_cell.length_c   1.000
_cell.angle_alpha   90.00
_cell.angle_beta   90.00
_cell.angle_gamma   90.00
#
_symmetry.space_group_name_H-M   'P 1'
#
loop_
_entity.id
_entity.type
_entity.pdbx_description
1 polymer ?
#
loop_
_entity_poly.entity_id
_entity_poly.type
_entity_poly.pdbx_seq_one_letter_code
_entity_poly.pdbx_strand_id
1 'polypeptide(L)'
;MAPRLTAALTIAVLCATAALPGCDSKPSAQPARKAAAPDMPPDQTYTVRGVVRSSPLASSKFAETRIEHEAIDGFVNLNGQVVGMNSMIMDFPLDGSIDAGSIKPGDKVEVTFSVWWKGDPKWMATRIKPLDPATELTFGRADPSRAASGAAAAPAAEPTPAPAVPAPDAPASQPQGAAQPQG
;
A
#
# COMPACT_ATOMS: atom_id res chain seq x y z
N MET A 1 13.60 -33.26 42.37
CA MET A 1 12.43 -33.64 43.20
C MET A 1 12.36 -32.68 44.38
N ALA A 2 11.43 -31.73 44.36
CA ALA A 2 11.08 -30.89 45.52
C ALA A 2 9.61 -30.44 45.38
N PRO A 3 8.88 -30.25 46.49
CA PRO A 3 7.44 -30.50 46.55
C PRO A 3 6.56 -29.30 46.18
N ARG A 4 5.32 -29.66 45.81
CA ARG A 4 4.18 -28.80 45.49
C ARG A 4 3.68 -28.08 46.75
N LEU A 5 3.40 -26.78 46.65
CA LEU A 5 2.54 -26.07 47.61
C LEU A 5 1.26 -25.63 46.91
N THR A 6 0.19 -26.32 47.26
CA THR A 6 -1.20 -26.05 46.88
C THR A 6 -1.74 -25.02 47.87
N ALA A 7 -1.91 -23.76 47.45
CA ALA A 7 -2.63 -22.77 48.25
C ALA A 7 -3.98 -22.50 47.57
N ALA A 8 -5.01 -23.15 48.10
CA ALA A 8 -6.41 -22.87 47.78
C ALA A 8 -6.81 -21.56 48.46
N LEU A 9 -7.08 -20.52 47.67
CA LEU A 9 -7.68 -19.29 48.17
C LEU A 9 -9.08 -19.16 47.58
N THR A 10 -10.06 -19.55 48.39
CA THR A 10 -11.49 -19.35 48.16
C THR A 10 -11.82 -17.89 48.49
N ILE A 11 -12.11 -17.06 47.49
CA ILE A 11 -12.64 -15.72 47.71
C ILE A 11 -14.13 -15.71 47.35
N ALA A 12 -14.91 -15.39 48.38
CA ALA A 12 -16.35 -15.30 48.35
C ALA A 12 -16.83 -14.01 47.67
N VAL A 13 -17.83 -14.23 46.82
CA VAL A 13 -18.85 -13.34 46.26
C VAL A 13 -19.13 -12.06 47.05
N LEU A 14 -19.09 -10.91 46.36
CA LEU A 14 -19.94 -9.76 46.70
C LEU A 14 -20.54 -9.18 45.40
N CYS A 15 -21.81 -9.52 45.16
CA CYS A 15 -22.65 -8.96 44.11
C CYS A 15 -23.01 -7.51 44.45
N ALA A 16 -22.47 -6.55 43.69
CA ALA A 16 -22.99 -5.19 43.60
C ALA A 16 -23.39 -4.91 42.14
N THR A 17 -24.65 -5.18 41.82
CA THR A 17 -25.27 -4.90 40.52
C THR A 17 -25.55 -3.41 40.39
N ALA A 18 -24.58 -2.63 39.90
CA ALA A 18 -24.82 -1.29 39.41
C ALA A 18 -25.22 -1.37 37.92
N ALA A 19 -26.51 -1.18 37.64
CA ALA A 19 -27.03 -1.02 36.28
C ALA A 19 -26.61 0.35 35.74
N LEU A 20 -25.48 0.41 35.03
CA LEU A 20 -25.10 1.57 34.24
C LEU A 20 -25.93 1.57 32.94
N PRO A 21 -26.48 2.72 32.49
CA PRO A 21 -27.05 2.84 31.16
C PRO A 21 -25.93 2.60 30.14
N GLY A 22 -25.88 1.37 29.62
CA GLY A 22 -24.97 1.00 28.54
C GLY A 22 -25.38 1.76 27.30
N CYS A 23 -24.68 2.84 26.99
CA CYS A 23 -24.71 3.46 25.67
C CYS A 23 -24.32 2.38 24.65
N ASP A 24 -25.33 1.80 24.00
CA ASP A 24 -25.25 0.95 22.82
C ASP A 24 -24.74 1.79 21.62
N SER A 25 -23.54 2.33 21.73
CA SER A 25 -22.81 2.91 20.60
C SER A 25 -22.22 1.74 19.84
N LYS A 26 -23.08 0.97 19.17
CA LYS A 26 -22.68 -0.04 18.20
C LYS A 26 -21.75 0.66 17.22
N PRO A 27 -20.43 0.38 17.20
CA PRO A 27 -19.52 1.04 16.30
C PRO A 27 -20.05 0.78 14.91
N SER A 28 -20.51 1.84 14.24
CA SER A 28 -21.03 1.74 12.90
C SER A 28 -19.82 1.38 12.04
N ALA A 29 -19.69 0.09 11.73
CA ALA A 29 -18.63 -0.45 10.89
C ALA A 29 -18.80 0.14 9.50
N GLN A 30 -18.28 1.35 9.30
CA GLN A 30 -18.25 1.97 7.99
C GLN A 30 -17.34 1.09 7.14
N PRO A 31 -17.83 0.55 6.02
CA PRO A 31 -17.01 -0.30 5.17
C PRO A 31 -15.76 0.49 4.75
N ALA A 32 -14.59 -0.15 4.84
CA ALA A 32 -13.34 0.43 4.41
C ALA A 32 -13.51 0.95 2.98
N ARG A 33 -13.24 2.25 2.77
CA ARG A 33 -13.27 2.83 1.44
C ARG A 33 -12.05 2.29 0.70
N LYS A 34 -12.24 1.84 -0.54
CA LYS A 34 -11.12 1.51 -1.43
C LYS A 34 -10.27 2.78 -1.58
N ALA A 35 -8.96 2.67 -1.35
CA ALA A 35 -8.05 3.76 -1.65
C ALA A 35 -8.03 3.96 -3.17
N ALA A 36 -7.96 5.22 -3.58
CA ALA A 36 -7.66 5.59 -4.96
C ALA A 36 -6.27 6.23 -4.98
N ALA A 37 -5.52 5.99 -6.06
CA ALA A 37 -4.28 6.71 -6.30
C ALA A 37 -4.54 8.23 -6.31
N PRO A 38 -3.58 9.05 -5.83
CA PRO A 38 -3.59 10.47 -6.14
C PRO A 38 -3.66 10.72 -7.66
N ASP A 39 -4.41 11.74 -8.08
CA ASP A 39 -4.54 12.15 -9.49
C ASP A 39 -3.31 12.97 -9.94
N MET A 40 -2.13 12.37 -9.78
CA MET A 40 -0.85 12.92 -10.22
C MET A 40 0.16 11.78 -10.46
N PRO A 41 1.16 11.97 -11.33
CA PRO A 41 2.20 10.97 -11.53
C PRO A 41 2.94 10.67 -10.21
N PRO A 42 3.36 9.42 -9.97
CA PRO A 42 4.17 9.10 -8.82
C PRO A 42 5.57 9.71 -8.94
N ASP A 43 6.12 10.16 -7.81
CA ASP A 43 7.50 10.63 -7.74
C ASP A 43 8.47 9.47 -7.95
N GLN A 44 8.15 8.29 -7.39
CA GLN A 44 8.94 7.07 -7.52
C GLN A 44 8.04 5.83 -7.62
N THR A 45 8.51 4.79 -8.30
CA THR A 45 7.87 3.47 -8.32
C THR A 45 8.92 2.40 -8.05
N TYR A 46 8.57 1.44 -7.19
CA TYR A 46 9.46 0.38 -6.76
C TYR A 46 8.77 -0.97 -6.93
N THR A 47 9.55 -1.99 -7.31
CA THR A 47 9.14 -3.39 -7.23
C THR A 47 10.00 -4.07 -6.19
N VAL A 48 9.36 -4.67 -5.18
CA VAL A 48 10.03 -5.33 -4.07
C VAL A 48 9.34 -6.66 -3.79
N ARG A 49 10.10 -7.66 -3.35
CA ARG A 49 9.53 -8.93 -2.90
C ARG A 49 9.33 -8.89 -1.39
N GLY A 50 8.40 -9.68 -0.89
CA GLY A 50 8.13 -9.73 0.54
C GLY A 50 7.25 -10.90 0.93
N VAL A 51 6.95 -10.96 2.22
CA VAL A 51 5.99 -11.90 2.80
C VAL A 51 4.86 -11.14 3.47
N VAL A 52 3.63 -11.54 3.17
CA VAL A 52 2.44 -10.96 3.80
C VAL A 52 2.44 -11.35 5.28
N ARG A 53 2.41 -10.35 6.17
CA ARG A 53 2.38 -10.54 7.61
C ARG A 53 0.98 -10.49 8.19
N SER A 54 0.07 -9.70 7.61
CA SER A 54 -1.34 -9.73 7.98
C SER A 54 -2.26 -9.35 6.82
N SER A 55 -3.46 -9.93 6.82
CA SER A 55 -4.54 -9.58 5.89
C SER A 55 -4.98 -8.12 6.04
N PRO A 56 -5.68 -7.57 5.02
CA PRO A 56 -6.24 -6.23 5.05
C PRO A 56 -7.03 -5.96 6.33
N LEU A 57 -6.64 -4.94 7.09
CA LEU A 57 -7.39 -4.50 8.26
C LEU A 57 -8.65 -3.77 7.81
N ALA A 58 -9.83 -4.28 8.20
CA ALA A 58 -11.10 -3.62 7.89
C ALA A 58 -11.27 -2.27 8.61
N SER A 59 -10.45 -1.99 9.63
CA SER A 59 -10.55 -0.82 10.49
C SER A 59 -9.64 0.36 10.09
N SER A 60 -8.78 0.22 9.08
CA SER A 60 -7.92 1.30 8.59
C SER A 60 -8.66 2.19 7.58
N LYS A 61 -8.23 3.45 7.44
CA LYS A 61 -8.81 4.43 6.48
C LYS A 61 -8.79 3.87 5.05
N PHE A 62 -7.77 3.07 4.76
CA PHE A 62 -7.58 2.33 3.51
C PHE A 62 -7.50 0.84 3.81
N ALA A 63 -7.91 -0.03 2.89
CA ALA A 63 -7.63 -1.46 3.03
C ALA A 63 -6.11 -1.67 2.95
N GLU A 64 -5.46 -1.90 4.10
CA GLU A 64 -4.01 -1.95 4.22
C GLU A 64 -3.57 -3.37 4.56
N THR A 65 -2.69 -3.94 3.74
CA THR A 65 -2.01 -5.20 4.03
C THR A 65 -0.63 -4.92 4.60
N ARG A 66 -0.18 -5.72 5.58
CA ARG A 66 1.15 -5.55 6.17
C ARG A 66 2.10 -6.53 5.51
N ILE A 67 3.17 -6.04 4.91
CA ILE A 67 4.14 -6.88 4.19
C ILE A 67 5.52 -6.61 4.76
N GLU A 68 6.23 -7.68 5.13
CA GLU A 68 7.67 -7.59 5.38
C GLU A 68 8.37 -7.69 4.04
N HIS A 69 8.88 -6.56 3.56
CA HIS A 69 9.55 -6.48 2.27
C HIS A 69 11.06 -6.69 2.43
N GLU A 70 11.72 -7.18 1.38
CA GLU A 70 13.18 -7.23 1.30
C GLU A 70 13.80 -5.82 1.33
N ALA A 71 15.11 -5.72 1.54
CA ALA A 71 15.78 -4.44 1.47
C ALA A 71 15.66 -3.80 0.08
N ILE A 72 15.46 -2.47 0.03
CA ILE A 72 15.36 -1.68 -1.20
C ILE A 72 16.58 -0.77 -1.26
N ASP A 73 17.65 -1.22 -1.88
CA ASP A 73 18.93 -0.49 -1.96
C ASP A 73 18.77 0.89 -2.62
N GLY A 74 17.92 0.97 -3.65
CA GLY A 74 17.68 2.17 -4.45
C GLY A 74 16.58 3.10 -3.93
N PHE A 75 16.15 2.97 -2.68
CA PHE A 75 15.09 3.83 -2.16
C PHE A 75 15.57 5.29 -2.07
N VAL A 76 14.74 6.20 -2.60
CA VAL A 76 15.02 7.63 -2.70
C VAL A 76 14.12 8.36 -1.72
N ASN A 77 14.66 9.30 -0.95
CA ASN A 77 13.88 10.12 -0.03
C ASN A 77 13.26 11.36 -0.72
N LEU A 78 12.49 12.15 0.02
CA LEU A 78 11.88 13.40 -0.45
C LEU A 78 12.88 14.39 -1.09
N ASN A 79 14.14 14.38 -0.64
CA ASN A 79 15.18 15.28 -1.13
C ASN A 79 15.90 14.74 -2.38
N GLY A 80 15.46 13.61 -2.94
CA GLY A 80 16.10 12.98 -4.09
C GLY A 80 17.38 12.19 -3.74
N GLN A 81 17.67 11.98 -2.45
CA GLN A 81 18.87 11.23 -2.03
C GLN A 81 18.55 9.73 -1.95
N VAL A 82 19.42 8.89 -2.52
CA VAL A 82 19.37 7.44 -2.35
C VAL A 82 19.82 7.10 -0.94
N VAL A 83 18.88 6.68 -0.10
CA VAL A 83 19.13 6.32 1.30
C VAL A 83 18.98 4.82 1.56
N GLY A 84 18.41 4.10 0.60
CA GLY A 84 18.01 2.70 0.78
C GLY A 84 16.89 2.55 1.81
N MET A 85 16.36 1.33 1.90
CA MET A 85 15.35 0.98 2.90
C MET A 85 15.63 -0.43 3.39
N ASN A 86 15.92 -0.58 4.68
CA ASN A 86 16.09 -1.90 5.27
C ASN A 86 14.81 -2.73 5.11
N SER A 87 14.96 -4.04 5.17
CA SER A 87 13.82 -4.93 5.33
C SER A 87 13.01 -4.57 6.57
N MET A 88 11.71 -4.34 6.41
CA MET A 88 10.81 -4.06 7.52
C MET A 88 9.36 -4.39 7.16
N ILE A 89 8.51 -4.48 8.19
CA ILE A 89 7.06 -4.62 8.02
C ILE A 89 6.50 -3.22 7.73
N MET A 90 5.93 -3.04 6.56
CA MET A 90 5.29 -1.80 6.14
C MET A 90 3.81 -2.05 5.83
N ASP A 91 2.98 -1.05 6.12
CA ASP A 91 1.58 -1.02 5.75
C ASP A 91 1.48 -0.54 4.30
N PHE A 92 0.86 -1.36 3.44
CA PHE A 92 0.63 -1.06 2.04
C PHE A 92 -0.86 -0.81 1.80
N PRO A 93 -1.29 0.46 1.64
CA PRO A 93 -2.60 0.76 1.09
C PRO A 93 -2.73 0.09 -0.27
N LEU A 94 -3.83 -0.64 -0.48
CA LEU A 94 -4.09 -1.32 -1.74
C LEU A 94 -4.87 -0.41 -2.68
N ASP A 95 -4.41 -0.33 -3.93
CA ASP A 95 -5.22 0.21 -5.01
C ASP A 95 -6.57 -0.54 -5.11
N GLY A 96 -7.66 0.19 -5.37
CA GLY A 96 -9.00 -0.36 -5.42
C GLY A 96 -9.23 -1.47 -6.46
N SER A 97 -8.32 -1.63 -7.43
CA SER A 97 -8.31 -2.72 -8.41
C SER A 97 -7.71 -4.03 -7.89
N ILE A 98 -6.98 -4.01 -6.78
CA ILE A 98 -6.36 -5.21 -6.19
C ILE A 98 -7.39 -5.97 -5.36
N ASP A 99 -7.56 -7.27 -5.65
CA ASP A 99 -8.42 -8.16 -4.85
C ASP A 99 -7.73 -8.55 -3.54
N ALA A 100 -8.07 -7.82 -2.49
CA ALA A 100 -7.54 -8.00 -1.15
C ALA A 100 -7.90 -9.37 -0.52
N GLY A 101 -8.98 -10.02 -0.98
CA GLY A 101 -9.42 -11.33 -0.47
C GLY A 101 -8.53 -12.50 -0.91
N SER A 102 -7.74 -12.30 -1.98
CA SER A 102 -6.81 -13.29 -2.50
C SER A 102 -5.49 -13.38 -1.70
N ILE A 103 -5.19 -12.37 -0.88
CA ILE A 103 -3.91 -12.21 -0.19
C ILE A 103 -4.00 -12.76 1.24
N LYS A 104 -3.19 -13.76 1.58
CA LYS A 104 -3.19 -14.41 2.89
C LYS A 104 -1.87 -14.20 3.64
N PRO A 105 -1.88 -14.16 4.98
CA PRO A 105 -0.66 -14.14 5.77
C PRO A 105 0.22 -15.35 5.44
N GLY A 106 1.51 -15.13 5.23
CA GLY A 106 2.49 -16.13 4.83
C GLY A 106 2.76 -16.20 3.32
N ASP A 107 1.90 -15.60 2.48
CA ASP A 107 2.12 -15.58 1.03
C ASP A 107 3.39 -14.78 0.69
N LYS A 108 4.21 -15.35 -0.19
CA LYS A 108 5.33 -14.62 -0.81
C LYS A 108 4.80 -13.87 -2.02
N VAL A 109 5.13 -12.59 -2.10
CA VAL A 109 4.58 -11.69 -3.12
C VAL A 109 5.66 -10.78 -3.68
N GLU A 110 5.49 -10.39 -4.93
CA GLU A 110 6.15 -9.26 -5.56
C GLU A 110 5.15 -8.10 -5.58
N VAL A 111 5.55 -6.98 -4.98
CA VAL A 111 4.72 -5.79 -4.81
C VAL A 111 5.34 -4.68 -5.65
N THR A 112 4.55 -4.11 -6.55
CA THR A 112 4.85 -2.81 -7.14
C THR A 112 4.10 -1.75 -6.35
N PHE A 113 4.82 -0.77 -5.83
CA PHE A 113 4.23 0.36 -5.13
C PHE A 113 4.77 1.68 -5.67
N SER A 114 3.90 2.67 -5.66
CA SER A 114 4.18 4.02 -6.11
C SER A 114 4.22 4.94 -4.90
N VAL A 115 5.05 5.98 -4.97
CA VAL A 115 5.27 6.96 -3.90
C VAL A 115 4.94 8.35 -4.42
N TRP A 116 4.15 9.08 -3.66
CA TRP A 116 3.78 10.47 -3.88
C TRP A 116 4.14 11.28 -2.64
N TRP A 117 5.21 12.04 -2.72
CA TRP A 117 5.70 12.85 -1.62
C TRP A 117 4.73 13.93 -1.16
N LYS A 118 3.91 14.44 -2.10
CA LYS A 118 2.90 15.47 -1.90
C LYS A 118 1.45 14.94 -1.94
N GLY A 119 1.26 13.64 -2.13
CA GLY A 119 -0.06 13.00 -2.24
C GLY A 119 -0.59 12.41 -0.93
N ASP A 120 -1.89 12.08 -0.91
CA ASP A 120 -2.52 11.24 0.12
C ASP A 120 -3.27 10.09 -0.59
N PRO A 121 -2.90 8.80 -0.39
CA PRO A 121 -1.78 8.36 0.46
C PRO A 121 -0.41 8.70 -0.13
N LYS A 122 0.61 8.73 0.73
CA LYS A 122 2.01 8.98 0.31
C LYS A 122 2.64 7.82 -0.43
N TRP A 123 2.10 6.61 -0.27
CA TRP A 123 2.48 5.44 -1.06
C TRP A 123 1.29 4.51 -1.18
N MET A 124 1.28 3.70 -2.22
CA MET A 124 0.22 2.74 -2.48
C MET A 124 0.75 1.56 -3.29
N ALA A 125 0.36 0.34 -2.93
CA ALA A 125 0.59 -0.83 -3.75
C ALA A 125 -0.35 -0.77 -4.97
N THR A 126 0.24 -0.69 -6.16
CA THR A 126 -0.48 -0.62 -7.45
C THR A 126 -0.53 -1.98 -8.14
N ARG A 127 0.33 -2.92 -7.74
CA ARG A 127 0.29 -4.31 -8.18
C ARG A 127 0.81 -5.24 -7.10
N ILE A 128 0.14 -6.38 -6.94
CA ILE A 128 0.63 -7.49 -6.13
C ILE A 128 0.56 -8.76 -6.98
N LYS A 129 1.67 -9.46 -7.06
CA LYS A 129 1.80 -10.72 -7.79
C LYS A 129 2.27 -11.81 -6.82
N PRO A 130 1.54 -12.94 -6.72
CA PRO A 130 2.03 -14.09 -5.96
C PRO A 130 3.35 -14.62 -6.52
N LEU A 131 4.25 -15.00 -5.62
CA LEU A 131 5.50 -15.70 -5.93
C LEU A 131 5.37 -17.19 -5.57
N ASP A 132 6.29 -17.99 -6.10
CA ASP A 132 6.40 -19.40 -5.71
C ASP A 132 6.70 -19.49 -4.20
N PRO A 133 6.00 -20.33 -3.41
CA PRO A 133 6.26 -20.49 -1.99
C PRO A 133 7.70 -20.96 -1.68
N ALA A 134 8.39 -21.60 -2.62
CA ALA A 134 9.79 -21.98 -2.50
C ALA A 134 10.77 -20.81 -2.75
N THR A 135 10.30 -19.65 -3.24
CA THR A 135 11.15 -18.48 -3.51
C THR A 135 11.91 -18.06 -2.25
N GLU A 136 13.23 -18.05 -2.29
CA GLU A 136 14.04 -17.55 -1.18
C GLU A 136 13.95 -16.02 -1.11
N LEU A 137 13.71 -15.50 0.09
CA LEU A 137 13.66 -14.07 0.38
C LEU A 137 14.81 -13.70 1.30
N THR A 138 15.45 -12.57 1.03
CA THR A 138 16.57 -12.03 1.79
C THR A 138 16.14 -10.79 2.56
N PHE A 139 16.05 -10.94 3.88
CA PHE A 139 15.72 -9.85 4.79
C PHE A 139 17.00 -9.33 5.44
N GLY A 140 17.23 -8.02 5.38
CA GLY A 140 18.47 -7.46 5.89
C GLY A 140 18.54 -5.93 5.78
N ARG A 141 19.76 -5.41 5.88
CA ARG A 141 20.03 -3.99 5.68
C ARG A 141 20.13 -3.67 4.20
N ALA A 142 19.65 -2.49 3.82
CA ALA A 142 19.93 -1.95 2.49
C ALA A 142 21.42 -1.62 2.36
N ASP A 143 21.92 -1.77 1.15
CA ASP A 143 23.22 -1.29 0.72
C ASP A 143 23.04 -0.24 -0.39
N PRO A 144 22.87 1.04 -0.03
CA PRO A 144 22.70 2.11 -1.02
C PRO A 144 23.86 2.22 -2.02
N SER A 145 25.07 1.79 -1.61
CA SER A 145 26.25 1.81 -2.49
C SER A 145 26.13 0.80 -3.64
N ARG A 146 25.38 -0.29 -3.41
CA ARG A 146 25.05 -1.29 -4.43
C ARG A 146 24.15 -0.73 -5.51
N ALA A 147 23.15 0.07 -5.14
CA ALA A 147 22.27 0.74 -6.11
C ALA A 147 23.06 1.73 -6.98
N ALA A 148 23.97 2.51 -6.37
CA ALA A 148 24.84 3.44 -7.10
C ALA A 148 25.81 2.72 -8.06
N SER A 149 26.29 1.53 -7.68
CA SER A 149 27.23 0.74 -8.47
C SER A 149 26.55 -0.14 -9.54
N GLY A 150 25.27 -0.48 -9.32
CA GLY A 150 24.50 -1.43 -10.12
C GLY A 150 23.62 -0.83 -11.21
N ALA A 151 23.64 0.50 -11.40
CA ALA A 151 22.90 1.20 -12.46
C ALA A 151 23.27 0.79 -13.90
N ALA A 152 24.16 -0.20 -14.09
CA ALA A 152 24.47 -0.81 -15.37
C ALA A 152 23.71 -2.12 -15.67
N ALA A 153 22.92 -2.71 -14.75
CA ALA A 153 22.43 -4.09 -14.91
C ALA A 153 20.91 -4.33 -14.77
N ALA A 154 20.12 -3.33 -14.41
CA ALA A 154 18.70 -3.33 -14.73
C ALA A 154 18.50 -2.23 -15.76
N PRO A 155 17.86 -2.47 -16.93
CA PRO A 155 17.33 -1.36 -17.68
C PRO A 155 16.44 -0.64 -16.66
N ALA A 156 16.81 0.59 -16.31
CA ALA A 156 15.81 1.53 -15.88
C ALA A 156 14.65 1.27 -16.85
N ALA A 157 13.48 0.87 -16.33
CA ALA A 157 12.30 1.06 -17.12
C ALA A 157 12.40 2.53 -17.51
N GLU A 158 12.80 2.80 -18.76
CA GLU A 158 12.76 4.14 -19.30
C GLU A 158 11.40 4.65 -18.86
N PRO A 159 11.32 5.82 -18.20
CA PRO A 159 10.02 6.34 -17.80
C PRO A 159 9.17 6.23 -19.05
N THR A 160 8.19 5.31 -19.05
CA THR A 160 7.36 5.10 -20.23
C THR A 160 6.87 6.50 -20.55
N PRO A 161 7.25 7.07 -21.71
CA PRO A 161 6.89 8.44 -22.00
C PRO A 161 5.39 8.50 -21.75
N ALA A 162 4.98 9.40 -20.85
CA ALA A 162 3.58 9.55 -20.48
C ALA A 162 2.78 9.48 -21.78
N PRO A 163 1.74 8.62 -21.89
CA PRO A 163 1.00 8.46 -23.12
C PRO A 163 0.72 9.86 -23.64
N ALA A 164 1.25 10.16 -24.84
CA ALA A 164 1.19 11.50 -25.38
C ALA A 164 -0.26 11.94 -25.26
N VAL A 165 -0.50 12.96 -24.42
CA VAL A 165 -1.83 13.53 -24.25
C VAL A 165 -2.27 13.83 -25.68
N PRO A 166 -3.32 13.15 -26.21
CA PRO A 166 -3.78 13.45 -27.54
C PRO A 166 -4.03 14.95 -27.56
N ALA A 167 -3.39 15.63 -28.51
CA ALA A 167 -3.56 17.06 -28.67
C ALA A 167 -5.06 17.36 -28.61
N PRO A 168 -5.51 18.35 -27.84
CA PRO A 168 -6.92 18.68 -27.77
C PRO A 168 -7.42 18.82 -29.21
N ASP A 169 -8.43 18.02 -29.56
CA ASP A 169 -9.04 18.05 -30.89
C ASP A 169 -9.26 19.51 -31.26
N ALA A 170 -8.64 19.91 -32.38
CA ALA A 170 -8.79 21.26 -32.91
C ALA A 170 -10.30 21.57 -32.97
N PRO A 171 -10.74 22.76 -32.52
CA PRO A 171 -12.15 23.09 -32.50
C PRO A 171 -12.73 22.89 -33.90
N ALA A 172 -13.77 22.05 -33.98
CA ALA A 172 -14.51 21.81 -35.20
C ALA A 172 -14.86 23.16 -35.83
N SER A 173 -14.34 23.41 -37.04
CA SER A 173 -14.64 24.61 -37.81
C SER A 173 -16.15 24.72 -37.98
N GLN A 174 -16.74 25.75 -37.39
CA GLN A 174 -18.15 26.06 -37.60
C GLN A 174 -18.37 26.37 -39.09
N PRO A 175 -19.36 25.75 -39.76
CA PRO A 175 -19.69 26.11 -41.12
C PRO A 175 -20.20 27.56 -41.14
N GLN A 176 -19.50 28.40 -41.90
CA GLN A 176 -19.89 29.78 -42.15
C GLN A 176 -21.22 29.82 -42.94
N GLY A 177 -22.21 30.48 -42.34
CA GLY A 177 -23.25 31.28 -42.98
C GLY A 177 -23.89 30.75 -44.27
N ALA A 178 -25.04 30.10 -44.13
CA ALA A 178 -26.05 30.13 -45.19
C ALA A 178 -26.74 31.51 -45.19
N ALA A 179 -26.62 32.23 -46.31
CA ALA A 179 -27.25 33.51 -46.56
C ALA A 179 -28.78 33.41 -46.49
N GLN A 180 -29.42 34.35 -45.77
CA GLN A 180 -30.87 34.53 -45.79
C GLN A 180 -31.28 35.29 -47.07
N PRO A 181 -32.31 34.84 -47.80
CA PRO A 181 -32.90 35.63 -48.88
C PRO A 181 -33.72 36.79 -48.30
N GLN A 182 -33.47 37.99 -48.79
CA GLN A 182 -34.30 39.17 -48.52
C GLN A 182 -35.59 39.05 -49.32
N GLY A 183 -36.72 39.14 -48.63
CA GLY A 183 -38.06 39.34 -49.19
C GLY A 183 -38.61 40.69 -48.76
#